data_AF-A0A957R5E5-F1
#
_entry.id   AF-A0A957R5E5-F1
#
_cell.length_a   1.000
_cell.length_b   1.000
_cell.length_c   1.000
_cell.angle_alpha   90.00
_cell.angle_beta   90.00
_cell.angle_gamma   90.00
#
_symmetry.space_group_name_H-M   'P 1'
#
loop_
_entity.id
_entity.type
_entity.pdbx_description
1 polymer ?
#
loop_
_entity_poly.entity_id
_entity_poly.type
_entity_poly.pdbx_seq_one_letter_code
_entity_poly.pdbx_strand_id
1 'polypeptide(L)' 'MSKIISAVHHAVVSGDAAQIESKLNAQASDLEKVPGFMYYRLLRPIDPEDNYAVLTFWQSRKHYHAALTQNQISFIQ' A
#
# COMPACT_ATOMS: atom_id res chain seq x y z
N MET A 1 -1.80 25.32 2.84
CA MET A 1 -2.04 24.31 1.78
C MET A 1 -1.78 22.94 2.37
N SER A 2 -2.77 22.04 2.41
CA SER A 2 -2.49 20.65 2.80
C SER A 2 -1.75 19.95 1.65
N LYS A 3 -0.62 19.31 1.93
CA LYS A 3 0.16 18.56 0.94
C LYS A 3 -0.27 17.10 1.01
N ILE A 4 -0.83 16.58 -0.09
CA ILE A 4 -1.07 15.16 -0.26
C ILE A 4 0.28 14.44 -0.25
N ILE A 5 0.33 13.28 0.38
CA ILE A 5 1.50 12.41 0.38
C ILE A 5 1.19 11.20 -0.49
N SER A 6 2.03 10.95 -1.47
CA SER A 6 2.12 9.66 -2.14
C SER A 6 3.23 8.83 -1.50
N ALA A 7 2.98 7.54 -1.35
CA ALA A 7 3.96 6.58 -0.87
C ALA A 7 3.92 5.34 -1.76
N VAL A 8 5.11 4.85 -2.14
CA VAL A 8 5.29 3.61 -2.89
C VAL A 8 5.93 2.60 -1.97
N HIS A 9 5.34 1.42 -1.88
CA HIS A 9 5.78 0.33 -1.02
C HIS A 9 6.06 -0.88 -1.89
N HIS A 10 7.27 -1.44 -1.80
CA HIS A 10 7.62 -2.62 -2.56
C HIS A 10 7.24 -3.83 -1.71
N ALA A 11 6.36 -4.68 -2.24
CA ALA A 11 5.90 -5.88 -1.59
C ALA A 11 6.69 -7.07 -2.16
N VAL A 12 7.55 -7.66 -1.33
CA VAL A 12 8.23 -8.92 -1.65
C VAL A 12 7.27 -10.04 -1.28
N VAL A 13 6.65 -10.67 -2.27
CA VAL A 13 5.69 -11.74 -2.02
C VAL A 13 6.04 -12.95 -2.90
N SER A 14 6.27 -14.10 -2.26
CA SER A 14 6.46 -15.37 -2.94
C SER A 14 5.11 -16.07 -3.13
N GLY A 15 4.88 -16.63 -4.32
CA GLY A 15 3.70 -17.45 -4.59
C GLY A 15 3.15 -17.21 -6.00
N ASP A 16 1.98 -17.79 -6.27
CA ASP A 16 1.26 -17.52 -7.51
C ASP A 16 0.69 -16.09 -7.53
N ALA A 17 0.73 -15.45 -8.70
CA ALA A 17 0.30 -14.07 -8.89
C ALA A 17 -1.13 -13.81 -8.37
N ALA A 18 -2.07 -14.74 -8.58
CA ALA A 18 -3.45 -14.55 -8.13
C ALA A 18 -3.55 -14.54 -6.60
N GLN A 19 -2.74 -15.34 -5.91
CA GLN A 19 -2.69 -15.36 -4.44
C GLN A 19 -2.05 -14.08 -3.89
N ILE A 20 -1.00 -13.60 -4.53
CA ILE A 20 -0.33 -12.34 -4.16
C ILE A 20 -1.31 -11.17 -4.32
N GLU A 21 -1.92 -11.05 -5.50
CA GLU A 21 -2.86 -9.99 -5.81
C GLU A 21 -4.10 -10.03 -4.90
N SER A 22 -4.61 -11.23 -4.57
CA SER A 22 -5.71 -11.38 -3.62
C SER A 22 -5.34 -10.86 -2.22
N LYS A 23 -4.16 -11.22 -1.70
CA LYS A 23 -3.68 -10.75 -0.39
C LYS A 23 -3.50 -9.24 -0.34
N LEU A 24 -2.84 -8.66 -1.36
CA LEU A 24 -2.56 -7.23 -1.40
C LEU A 24 -3.85 -6.41 -1.62
N ASN A 25 -4.76 -6.87 -2.47
CA ASN A 25 -6.03 -6.18 -2.66
C ASN A 25 -6.94 -6.23 -1.42
N ALA A 26 -6.88 -7.30 -0.61
CA ALA A 26 -7.62 -7.35 0.65
C ALA A 26 -7.21 -6.22 1.62
N GLN A 27 -5.93 -5.81 1.61
CA GLN A 27 -5.43 -4.72 2.45
C GLN A 27 -5.98 -3.34 2.05
N ALA A 28 -6.42 -3.16 0.79
CA ALA A 28 -7.02 -1.91 0.36
C ALA A 28 -8.28 -1.57 1.18
N SER A 29 -9.12 -2.58 1.44
CA SER A 29 -10.36 -2.42 2.23
C SER A 29 -10.11 -2.13 3.71
N ASP A 30 -8.95 -2.53 4.25
CA ASP A 30 -8.56 -2.18 5.62
C ASP A 30 -8.09 -0.73 5.70
N LEU A 31 -7.31 -0.27 4.70
CA LEU A 31 -6.82 1.11 4.61
C LEU A 31 -7.93 2.14 4.38
N GLU A 32 -9.03 1.77 3.73
CA GLU A 32 -10.21 2.64 3.56
C GLU A 32 -10.77 3.17 4.90
N LYS A 33 -10.56 2.44 5.99
CA LYS A 33 -11.01 2.82 7.34
C LYS A 33 -9.99 3.68 8.09
N VAL A 34 -8.79 3.87 7.54
CA VAL A 34 -7.70 4.58 8.20
C VAL A 34 -7.84 6.09 8.00
N PRO A 35 -7.78 6.90 9.08
CA PRO A 35 -7.87 8.35 8.98
C PRO A 35 -6.85 8.95 8.02
N GLY A 36 -7.37 9.68 7.02
CA GLY A 36 -6.56 10.39 6.05
C GLY A 36 -6.01 9.55 4.90
N PHE A 37 -6.36 8.27 4.80
CA PHE A 37 -6.18 7.50 3.58
C PHE A 37 -7.08 8.08 2.46
N MET A 38 -6.61 8.01 1.21
CA MET A 38 -7.33 8.55 0.05
C MET A 38 -7.41 7.58 -1.13
N TYR A 39 -6.35 6.81 -1.38
CA TYR A 39 -6.27 5.98 -2.58
C TYR A 39 -5.27 4.86 -2.41
N TYR A 40 -5.54 3.73 -3.07
CA TYR A 40 -4.68 2.57 -3.18
C TYR A 40 -4.61 2.11 -4.63
N ARG A 41 -3.42 1.71 -5.08
CA ARG A 41 -3.22 1.00 -6.34
C ARG A 41 -2.18 -0.08 -6.19
N LEU A 42 -2.55 -1.30 -6.55
CA LEU A 42 -1.61 -2.39 -6.77
C LEU A 42 -1.00 -2.26 -8.18
N LEU A 43 0.32 -2.33 -8.24
CA LEU A 43 1.11 -2.29 -9.47
C LEU A 43 1.81 -3.65 -9.61
N ARG A 44 1.36 -4.41 -10.62
CA ARG A 44 1.99 -5.66 -11.01
C ARG A 44 3.27 -5.35 -11.80
N PRO A 45 4.40 -6.02 -11.48
CA PRO A 45 5.62 -5.84 -12.25
C PRO A 45 5.47 -6.39 -13.66
N ILE A 46 6.19 -5.79 -14.61
CA ILE A 46 6.24 -6.29 -15.99
C ILE A 46 7.18 -7.50 -16.06
N ASP A 47 8.34 -7.41 -15.41
CA ASP A 47 9.26 -8.53 -15.24
C ASP A 47 8.83 -9.38 -14.05
N PRO A 48 8.61 -10.69 -14.19
CA PRO A 48 8.29 -11.57 -13.08
C PRO A 48 9.35 -11.64 -11.97
N GLU A 49 10.60 -11.24 -12.23
CA GLU A 49 11.66 -11.17 -11.22
C GLU A 49 11.58 -9.91 -10.34
N ASP A 50 10.82 -8.89 -10.77
CA ASP A 50 10.62 -7.66 -10.02
C ASP A 50 9.54 -7.81 -8.93
N ASN A 51 9.59 -6.95 -7.92
CA ASN A 51 8.60 -6.93 -6.85
C ASN A 51 7.32 -6.19 -7.26
N TYR A 52 6.20 -6.59 -6.66
CA TYR A 52 4.99 -5.78 -6.70
C TYR A 52 5.22 -4.44 -5.99
N ALA A 53 4.52 -3.42 -6.45
CA ALA A 53 4.49 -2.13 -5.78
C ALA A 53 3.06 -1.76 -5.40
N VAL A 54 2.90 -1.13 -4.25
CA VAL A 54 1.65 -0.55 -3.78
C VAL A 54 1.84 0.96 -3.71
N LEU A 55 1.01 1.70 -4.45
CA LEU A 55 0.94 3.15 -4.39
C LEU A 55 -0.24 3.56 -3.52
N THR A 56 0.02 4.35 -2.48
CA THR A 56 -1.02 4.94 -1.63
C THR A 56 -0.96 6.47 -1.62
N PHE A 57 -2.13 7.10 -1.44
CA PHE A 57 -2.25 8.55 -1.25
C PHE A 57 -2.88 8.88 0.10
N TRP A 58 -2.38 9.94 0.71
CA TRP A 58 -2.76 10.36 2.06
C TRP A 58 -2.98 11.87 2.13
N GLN A 59 -3.96 12.29 2.92
CA GLN A 59 -4.31 13.70 3.09
C GLN A 59 -3.19 14.56 3.70
N SER A 60 -2.28 13.94 4.46
CA SER A 60 -1.11 14.62 5.04
C SER A 60 0.00 13.65 5.44
N ARG A 61 1.22 14.18 5.66
CA ARG A 61 2.34 13.42 6.22
C ARG A 61 2.05 12.87 7.62
N LYS A 62 1.27 13.60 8.43
CA LYS A 62 0.87 13.16 9.77
C LYS A 62 0.02 11.89 9.69
N HIS A 63 -0.94 11.83 8.76
CA HIS A 63 -1.80 10.65 8.58
C HIS A 63 -0.99 9.44 8.14
N TYR A 64 -0.13 9.60 7.12
CA TYR A 64 0.75 8.52 6.65
C TYR A 64 1.66 7.99 7.77
N HIS A 65 2.30 8.90 8.53
CA HIS A 65 3.18 8.49 9.62
C HIS A 65 2.42 7.80 10.76
N ALA A 66 1.21 8.27 11.09
CA ALA A 66 0.36 7.60 12.07
C ALA A 66 0.05 6.15 11.64
N ALA A 67 -0.35 5.94 10.38
CA ALA A 67 -0.62 4.62 9.83
C ALA A 67 0.60 3.68 9.89
N LEU A 68 1.80 4.21 9.59
CA LEU A 68 3.06 3.45 9.74
C LEU A 68 3.33 3.07 11.20
N THR A 69 3.30 4.04 12.12
CA THR A 69 3.62 3.80 13.54
C THR A 69 2.60 2.90 14.24
N GLN A 70 1.36 2.86 13.75
CA GLN A 70 0.29 1.99 14.25
C GLN A 70 0.23 0.64 13.51
N ASN A 71 1.19 0.37 12.62
CA ASN A 71 1.32 -0.87 11.87
C ASN A 71 0.07 -1.22 11.02
N GLN A 72 -0.62 -0.20 10.51
CA GLN A 72 -1.81 -0.35 9.66
C GLN A 72 -1.44 -0.60 8.18
N ILE A 73 -0.17 -0.45 7.84
CA ILE A 73 0.37 -0.61 6.50
C ILE A 73 1.16 -1.93 6.48
N SER A 74 0.49 -3.02 6.11
CA SER A 74 0.95 -4.39 6.31
C SER A 74 1.67 -5.02 5.10
N PHE A 75 1.84 -4.29 4.00
CA PHE A 75 2.64 -4.71 2.84
C PHE A 75 4.14 -4.40 2.96
N ILE A 76 4.56 -3.74 4.05
CA ILE A 76 5.98 -3.52 4.37
C ILE A 76 6.41 -4.68 5.27
N GLN A 77 7.23 -5.60 4.74
CA GLN A 77 7.93 -6.61 5.54
C GLN A 77 9.35 -6.13 5.84
#